data_AF-A0A923KHB0-F1
#
_entry.id   AF-A0A923KHB0-F1
#
_cell.length_a   1.000
_cell.length_b   1.000
_cell.length_c   1.000
_cell.angle_alpha   90.00
_cell.angle_beta   90.00
_cell.angle_gamma   90.00
#
_symmetry.space_group_name_H-M   'P 1'
#
loop_
_entity.id
_entity.type
_entity.pdbx_description
1 polymer ?
#
loop_
_entity_poly.entity_id
_entity_poly.type
_entity_poly.pdbx_seq_one_letter_code
_entity_poly.pdbx_strand_id
1 'polypeptide(L)'
;MSTGMPRQEIWRKMYRENRYCRHLSQKELNQRIRDVFLNMLRLMPDVKIGLPPLEPEGAKAMEIWAHVLEEMALRHGPYPNGFTRDILHSEPFPDFAGEVGAKAAGVLASKGLRSGDVFVKFGKAEHMRSLVEKGSLRIQSASYYATPNHNGAIRDDELSLPLSLALSRDAIIKGVLNPQDVPDGPILQRLDVTYNAGTDYWLYCVSCAVEPRLFVDFQADSCVIIKDKDRFQHLLTLQSAAKFPDTGHRHGKAIYVDPHLPATANIDVPMSKHFRYEYQSEYRFVWRPVKPMINLLYVDLELGSLENIAELVVL
;
A
#
# COMPACT_ATOMS: atom_id res chain seq x y z
N MET A 1 39.91 -16.55 9.07
CA MET A 1 38.99 -15.47 8.68
C MET A 1 37.70 -16.13 8.21
N SER A 2 36.64 -16.09 9.02
CA SER A 2 35.35 -16.68 8.64
C SER A 2 34.72 -15.79 7.58
N THR A 3 34.69 -16.26 6.33
CA THR A 3 33.93 -15.63 5.25
C THR A 3 32.44 -15.79 5.56
N GLY A 4 31.81 -14.71 6.03
CA GLY A 4 30.38 -14.69 6.33
C GLY A 4 29.54 -15.04 5.11
N MET A 5 28.52 -15.87 5.31
CA MET A 5 27.55 -16.27 4.29
C MET A 5 26.96 -15.02 3.57
N PRO A 6 26.88 -15.01 2.23
CA PRO A 6 26.22 -13.94 1.49
C PRO A 6 24.79 -13.68 2.00
N ARG A 7 24.38 -12.41 2.09
CA ARG A 7 23.06 -12.01 2.63
C ARG A 7 21.89 -12.75 1.99
N GLN A 8 21.93 -12.92 0.67
CA GLN A 8 20.93 -13.67 -0.09
C GLN A 8 20.82 -15.14 0.34
N GLU A 9 21.92 -15.78 0.75
CA GLU A 9 21.90 -17.16 1.26
C GLU A 9 21.32 -17.22 2.67
N ILE A 10 21.59 -16.20 3.50
CA ILE A 10 20.97 -16.06 4.82
C ILE A 10 19.44 -15.96 4.67
N TRP A 11 18.94 -15.09 3.80
CA TRP A 11 17.50 -14.95 3.54
C TRP A 11 16.87 -16.23 3.00
N ARG A 12 17.54 -16.93 2.06
CA ARG A 12 17.06 -18.25 1.59
C ARG A 12 17.00 -19.27 2.72
N LYS A 13 17.98 -19.28 3.63
CA LYS A 13 17.98 -20.16 4.80
C LYS A 13 16.81 -19.83 5.73
N MET A 14 16.60 -18.55 6.05
CA MET A 14 15.46 -18.07 6.84
C MET A 14 14.13 -18.50 6.22
N TYR A 15 14.00 -18.39 4.90
CA TYR A 15 12.81 -18.86 4.18
C TYR A 15 12.58 -20.37 4.30
N ARG A 16 13.63 -21.18 4.19
CA ARG A 16 13.52 -22.65 4.32
C ARG A 16 13.13 -23.07 5.72
N GLU A 17 13.56 -22.33 6.75
CA GLU A 17 13.17 -22.55 8.14
C GLU A 17 11.69 -22.23 8.39
N ASN A 18 11.14 -21.23 7.69
CA ASN A 18 9.72 -20.89 7.74
C ASN A 18 9.16 -20.66 6.34
N ARG A 19 8.81 -21.75 5.64
CA ARG A 19 8.39 -21.74 4.23
C ARG A 19 6.95 -21.24 4.03
N TYR A 20 6.68 -20.01 4.44
CA TYR A 20 5.35 -19.41 4.56
C TYR A 20 4.62 -19.17 3.24
N CYS A 21 5.23 -19.42 2.06
CA CYS A 21 4.50 -19.41 0.78
C CYS A 21 4.20 -20.81 0.24
N ARG A 22 4.56 -21.88 0.95
CA ARG A 22 4.36 -23.26 0.49
C ARG A 22 2.91 -23.59 0.16
N HIS A 23 1.97 -23.01 0.90
CA HIS A 23 0.52 -23.24 0.74
C HIS A 23 -0.11 -22.48 -0.43
N LEU A 24 0.61 -21.51 -1.01
CA LEU A 24 0.09 -20.73 -2.14
C LEU A 24 -0.01 -21.60 -3.38
N SER A 25 -1.13 -21.51 -4.10
CA SER A 25 -1.23 -21.99 -5.47
C SER A 25 -0.23 -21.27 -6.38
N GLN A 26 0.02 -21.79 -7.58
CA GLN A 26 0.90 -21.11 -8.54
C GLN A 26 0.38 -19.71 -8.89
N LYS A 27 -0.94 -19.54 -9.01
CA LYS A 27 -1.57 -18.24 -9.30
C LYS A 27 -1.33 -17.23 -8.17
N GLU A 28 -1.53 -17.64 -6.92
CA GLU A 28 -1.28 -16.79 -5.74
C GLU A 28 0.20 -16.43 -5.61
N LEU A 29 1.11 -17.39 -5.85
CA LEU A 29 2.55 -17.14 -5.83
C LEU A 29 2.97 -16.16 -6.94
N ASN A 30 2.41 -16.30 -8.15
CA ASN A 30 2.65 -15.37 -9.25
C ASN A 30 2.19 -13.95 -8.89
N GLN A 31 1.01 -13.80 -8.27
CA GLN A 31 0.53 -12.50 -7.79
C GLN A 31 1.47 -11.92 -6.73
N ARG A 32 1.92 -12.73 -5.75
CA ARG A 32 2.86 -12.27 -4.73
C ARG A 32 4.18 -11.79 -5.34
N ILE A 33 4.73 -12.51 -6.33
CA ILE A 33 5.94 -12.10 -7.04
C ILE A 33 5.73 -10.74 -7.70
N ARG A 34 4.58 -10.52 -8.37
CA ARG A 34 4.23 -9.24 -8.98
C ARG A 34 4.14 -8.12 -7.94
N ASP A 35 3.43 -8.34 -6.84
CA ASP A 35 3.22 -7.35 -5.78
C ASP A 35 4.56 -6.90 -5.16
N VAL A 36 5.44 -7.86 -4.85
CA VAL A 36 6.78 -7.59 -4.32
C VAL A 36 7.62 -6.83 -5.35
N PHE A 37 7.59 -7.24 -6.61
CA PHE A 37 8.34 -6.58 -7.67
C PHE A 37 7.90 -5.13 -7.87
N LEU A 38 6.59 -4.86 -7.92
CA LEU A 38 6.04 -3.50 -8.04
C LEU A 38 6.42 -2.60 -6.86
N ASN A 39 6.42 -3.14 -5.64
CA ASN A 39 6.89 -2.43 -4.45
C ASN A 39 8.37 -2.05 -4.51
N MET A 40 9.17 -2.77 -5.30
CA MET A 40 10.60 -2.50 -5.47
C MET A 40 10.92 -1.53 -6.61
N LEU A 41 10.00 -1.26 -7.52
CA LEU A 41 10.28 -0.32 -8.61
C LEU A 41 10.32 1.11 -8.08
N ARG A 42 11.26 1.92 -8.57
CA ARG A 42 11.34 3.37 -8.33
C ARG A 42 11.64 4.07 -9.65
N LEU A 43 11.07 5.26 -9.86
CA LEU A 43 11.50 6.13 -10.97
C LEU A 43 12.58 7.07 -10.45
N MET A 44 13.79 6.90 -10.99
CA MET A 44 14.96 7.68 -10.60
C MET A 44 14.98 9.05 -11.31
N PRO A 45 15.74 10.04 -10.79
CA PRO A 45 15.84 11.36 -11.41
C PRO A 45 16.36 11.36 -12.85
N ASP A 46 17.13 10.35 -13.25
CA ASP A 46 17.62 10.16 -14.63
C ASP A 46 16.62 9.42 -15.54
N VAL A 47 15.35 9.33 -15.11
CA VAL A 47 14.23 8.70 -15.82
C VAL A 47 14.46 7.19 -16.05
N LYS A 48 15.28 6.56 -15.21
CA LYS A 48 15.46 5.11 -15.21
C LYS A 48 14.66 4.45 -14.11
N ILE A 49 14.28 3.20 -14.36
CA ILE A 49 13.68 2.36 -13.33
C ILE A 49 14.80 1.77 -12.47
N GLY A 50 14.76 2.10 -11.19
CA GLY A 50 15.70 1.64 -10.19
C GLY A 50 15.03 0.80 -9.11
N LEU A 51 15.87 0.31 -8.19
CA LEU A 51 15.47 -0.34 -6.95
C LEU A 51 15.69 0.61 -5.78
N PRO A 52 14.93 0.49 -4.68
CA PRO A 52 15.21 1.27 -3.47
C PRO A 52 16.61 0.93 -2.94
N PRO A 53 17.26 1.88 -2.25
CA PRO A 53 18.53 1.62 -1.57
C PRO A 53 18.34 0.52 -0.50
N LEU A 54 19.42 -0.22 -0.19
CA LEU A 54 19.44 -1.28 0.83
C LEU A 54 19.43 -0.75 2.28
N GLU A 55 18.65 0.30 2.52
CA GLU A 55 18.25 0.79 3.84
C GLU A 55 17.13 -0.12 4.42
N PRO A 56 16.74 -0.03 5.71
CA PRO A 56 15.88 -1.04 6.36
C PRO A 56 14.61 -1.43 5.58
N GLU A 57 13.92 -0.46 4.97
CA GLU A 57 12.73 -0.71 4.14
C GLU A 57 13.08 -1.43 2.82
N GLY A 58 14.13 -0.99 2.13
CA GLY A 58 14.59 -1.66 0.90
C GLY A 58 15.18 -3.04 1.15
N ALA A 59 15.83 -3.24 2.30
CA ALA A 59 16.33 -4.54 2.74
C ALA A 59 15.18 -5.54 2.97
N LYS A 60 14.09 -5.11 3.60
CA LYS A 60 12.88 -5.93 3.79
C LYS A 60 12.26 -6.35 2.44
N ALA A 61 12.14 -5.41 1.49
CA ALA A 61 11.61 -5.74 0.16
C ALA A 61 12.51 -6.76 -0.57
N MET A 62 13.84 -6.59 -0.48
CA MET A 62 14.81 -7.52 -1.07
C MET A 62 14.83 -8.90 -0.38
N GLU A 63 14.58 -8.95 0.93
CA GLU A 63 14.42 -10.20 1.67
C GLU A 63 13.17 -10.96 1.19
N ILE A 64 12.02 -10.29 1.12
CA ILE A 64 10.78 -10.90 0.62
C ILE A 64 10.95 -11.33 -0.84
N TRP A 65 11.66 -10.56 -1.65
CA TRP A 65 12.04 -10.94 -3.02
C TRP A 65 12.85 -12.23 -3.04
N ALA A 66 13.88 -12.35 -2.19
CA ALA A 66 14.66 -13.58 -2.06
C ALA A 66 13.80 -14.78 -1.63
N HIS A 67 12.81 -14.56 -0.76
CA HIS A 67 11.87 -15.59 -0.30
C HIS A 67 10.97 -16.11 -1.43
N VAL A 68 10.36 -15.23 -2.22
CA VAL A 68 9.49 -15.67 -3.35
C VAL A 68 10.28 -16.32 -4.48
N LEU A 69 11.50 -15.86 -4.71
CA LEU A 69 12.44 -16.50 -5.63
C LEU A 69 12.77 -17.93 -5.15
N GLU A 70 13.18 -18.07 -3.88
CA GLU A 70 13.50 -19.38 -3.29
C GLU A 70 12.31 -20.35 -3.35
N GLU A 71 11.09 -19.87 -3.10
CA GLU A 71 9.89 -20.69 -3.25
C GLU A 71 9.73 -21.23 -4.66
N MET A 72 10.00 -20.41 -5.68
CA MET A 72 9.94 -20.85 -7.08
C MET A 72 11.01 -21.91 -7.37
N ALA A 73 12.23 -21.69 -6.86
CA ALA A 73 13.32 -22.64 -7.03
C ALA A 73 13.04 -24.01 -6.36
N LEU A 74 12.44 -23.99 -5.17
CA LEU A 74 12.04 -25.21 -4.46
C LEU A 74 10.91 -25.99 -5.17
N ARG A 75 10.08 -25.32 -5.96
CA ARG A 75 8.98 -25.96 -6.72
C ARG A 75 9.43 -26.50 -8.07
N HIS A 76 10.27 -25.76 -8.78
CA HIS A 76 10.53 -26.00 -10.21
C HIS A 76 12.01 -26.23 -10.54
N GLY A 77 12.90 -26.16 -9.55
CA GLY A 77 14.34 -26.26 -9.74
C GLY A 77 14.98 -24.90 -10.11
N PRO A 78 16.18 -24.89 -10.72
CA PRO A 78 16.91 -23.64 -10.98
C PRO A 78 16.13 -22.69 -11.91
N TYR A 79 16.34 -21.37 -11.72
CA TYR A 79 15.78 -20.36 -12.62
C TYR A 79 16.24 -20.60 -14.08
N PRO A 80 15.38 -20.29 -15.08
CA PRO A 80 14.10 -19.60 -14.97
C PRO A 80 12.87 -20.54 -14.81
N ASN A 81 13.03 -21.79 -14.39
CA ASN A 81 11.91 -22.72 -14.30
C ASN A 81 10.75 -22.17 -13.43
N GLY A 82 9.51 -22.38 -13.88
CA GLY A 82 8.30 -21.87 -13.22
C GLY A 82 7.98 -20.40 -13.51
N PHE A 83 8.93 -19.60 -14.01
CA PHE A 83 8.66 -18.24 -14.45
C PHE A 83 7.97 -18.22 -15.81
N THR A 84 6.75 -17.69 -15.84
CA THR A 84 6.02 -17.43 -17.09
C THR A 84 5.89 -15.94 -17.32
N ARG A 85 5.65 -15.56 -18.58
CA ARG A 85 5.39 -14.16 -18.95
C ARG A 85 4.23 -13.56 -18.15
N ASP A 86 3.22 -14.37 -17.83
CA ASP A 86 2.01 -13.93 -17.14
C ASP A 86 2.26 -13.42 -15.73
N ILE A 87 3.37 -13.79 -15.07
CA ILE A 87 3.70 -13.31 -13.72
C ILE A 87 3.79 -11.77 -13.71
N LEU A 88 4.47 -11.22 -14.71
CA LEU A 88 4.69 -9.78 -14.85
C LEU A 88 3.72 -9.16 -15.88
N HIS A 89 3.02 -9.93 -16.70
CA HIS A 89 2.13 -9.37 -17.72
C HIS A 89 0.64 -9.70 -17.52
N SER A 90 0.25 -10.22 -16.36
CA SER A 90 -1.15 -10.44 -15.99
C SER A 90 -1.98 -9.15 -15.99
N GLU A 91 -1.34 -8.01 -15.72
CA GLU A 91 -1.90 -6.68 -15.86
C GLU A 91 -0.89 -5.76 -16.56
N PRO A 92 -1.35 -4.75 -17.33
CA PRO A 92 -0.46 -3.78 -17.95
C PRO A 92 0.49 -3.14 -16.93
N PHE A 93 1.78 -3.12 -17.25
CA PHE A 93 2.74 -2.36 -16.46
C PHE A 93 2.59 -0.86 -16.78
N PRO A 94 2.55 0.03 -15.77
CA PRO A 94 2.54 1.46 -16.03
C PRO A 94 3.85 1.90 -16.72
N ASP A 95 3.73 2.82 -17.68
CA ASP A 95 4.90 3.40 -18.34
C ASP A 95 5.54 4.48 -17.45
N PHE A 96 6.28 4.02 -16.44
CA PHE A 96 6.94 4.90 -15.48
C PHE A 96 8.02 5.80 -16.10
N ALA A 97 8.65 5.38 -17.19
CA ALA A 97 9.71 6.16 -17.86
C ALA A 97 9.19 6.94 -19.08
N GLY A 98 7.88 6.89 -19.35
CA GLY A 98 7.23 7.67 -20.39
C GLY A 98 7.21 9.17 -20.09
N GLU A 99 6.54 9.93 -20.96
CA GLU A 99 6.53 11.41 -20.92
C GLU A 99 6.12 11.97 -19.55
N VAL A 100 5.05 11.44 -18.95
CA VAL A 100 4.54 11.87 -17.64
C VAL A 100 5.58 11.63 -16.55
N GLY A 101 6.17 10.43 -16.52
CA GLY A 101 7.19 10.07 -15.53
C GLY A 101 8.46 10.92 -15.68
N ALA A 102 8.91 11.16 -16.92
CA ALA A 102 10.06 12.00 -17.21
C ALA A 102 9.87 13.45 -16.72
N LYS A 103 8.70 14.04 -17.01
CA LYS A 103 8.34 15.38 -16.52
C LYS A 103 8.29 15.42 -14.99
N ALA A 104 7.60 14.45 -14.38
CA ALA A 104 7.50 14.34 -12.93
C ALA A 104 8.87 14.20 -12.25
N ALA A 105 9.78 13.41 -12.82
CA ALA A 105 11.13 13.22 -12.29
C ALA A 105 11.92 14.52 -12.28
N GLY A 106 11.91 15.26 -13.40
CA GLY A 106 12.59 16.55 -13.49
C GLY A 106 12.01 17.58 -12.51
N VAL A 107 10.68 17.70 -12.46
CA VAL A 107 10.02 18.69 -11.60
C VAL A 107 10.24 18.38 -10.12
N LEU A 108 10.01 17.15 -9.67
CA LEU A 108 10.16 16.80 -8.25
C LEU A 108 11.63 16.86 -7.79
N ALA A 109 12.58 16.45 -8.64
CA ALA A 109 14.01 16.55 -8.31
C ALA A 109 14.44 18.01 -8.03
N SER A 110 13.85 18.98 -8.74
CA SER A 110 14.15 20.41 -8.55
C SER A 110 13.66 20.99 -7.21
N LYS A 111 12.74 20.31 -6.51
CA LYS A 111 12.11 20.84 -5.29
C LYS A 111 12.88 20.54 -4.00
N GLY A 112 13.86 19.63 -4.04
CA GLY A 112 14.67 19.27 -2.87
C GLY A 112 13.86 18.72 -1.68
N LEU A 113 12.71 18.11 -1.96
CA LEU A 113 11.79 17.58 -0.93
C LEU A 113 12.29 16.25 -0.41
N ARG A 114 11.97 15.94 0.85
CA ARG A 114 12.23 14.65 1.47
C ARG A 114 10.91 13.94 1.76
N SER A 115 10.84 12.65 1.40
CA SER A 115 9.71 11.80 1.77
C SER A 115 9.52 11.79 3.28
N GLY A 116 8.26 11.85 3.73
CA GLY A 116 7.89 11.94 5.14
C GLY A 116 7.81 13.36 5.71
N ASP A 117 8.50 14.34 5.12
CA ASP A 117 8.47 15.74 5.58
C ASP A 117 7.19 16.47 5.11
N VAL A 118 6.64 16.07 3.97
CA VAL A 118 5.47 16.70 3.33
C VAL A 118 4.33 15.72 3.11
N PHE A 119 3.12 16.25 2.87
CA PHE A 119 2.05 15.49 2.22
C PHE A 119 1.96 15.86 0.75
N VAL A 120 1.67 14.86 -0.09
CA VAL A 120 1.46 15.04 -1.52
C VAL A 120 0.11 14.47 -1.91
N LYS A 121 -0.75 15.30 -2.49
CA LYS A 121 -2.01 14.85 -3.11
C LYS A 121 -1.85 14.88 -4.62
N PHE A 122 -2.02 13.75 -5.28
CA PHE A 122 -1.99 13.65 -6.75
C PHE A 122 -3.40 13.71 -7.32
N GLY A 123 -3.56 14.30 -8.50
CA GLY A 123 -4.84 14.35 -9.18
C GLY A 123 -4.84 15.13 -10.50
N LYS A 124 -6.03 15.55 -10.92
CA LYS A 124 -6.23 16.44 -12.07
C LYS A 124 -6.02 17.90 -11.68
N ALA A 125 -5.47 18.69 -12.60
CA ALA A 125 -5.03 20.07 -12.36
C ALA A 125 -6.16 20.96 -11.85
N GLU A 126 -7.38 20.79 -12.37
CA GLU A 126 -8.55 21.53 -11.91
C GLU A 126 -8.85 21.29 -10.42
N HIS A 127 -8.75 20.04 -9.96
CA HIS A 127 -9.02 19.67 -8.58
C HIS A 127 -7.87 20.08 -7.65
N MET A 128 -6.62 19.92 -8.11
CA MET A 128 -5.44 20.30 -7.34
C MET A 128 -5.34 21.82 -7.19
N ARG A 129 -5.73 22.58 -8.22
CA ARG A 129 -5.88 24.04 -8.15
C ARG A 129 -6.95 24.45 -7.14
N SER A 130 -8.14 23.84 -7.21
CA SER A 130 -9.23 24.11 -6.27
C SER A 130 -8.85 23.77 -4.81
N LEU A 131 -8.05 22.71 -4.62
CA LEU A 131 -7.51 22.35 -3.31
C LEU A 131 -6.57 23.44 -2.77
N VAL A 132 -5.69 24.00 -3.60
CA VAL A 132 -4.77 25.07 -3.15
C VAL A 132 -5.50 26.39 -2.92
N GLU A 133 -6.32 26.84 -3.87
CA GLU A 133 -6.93 28.17 -3.84
C GLU A 133 -8.05 28.27 -2.80
N LYS A 134 -8.82 27.19 -2.59
CA LYS A 134 -10.04 27.19 -1.77
C LYS A 134 -10.03 26.16 -0.64
N GLY A 135 -9.06 25.25 -0.64
CA GLY A 135 -9.10 24.11 0.27
C GLY A 135 -10.19 23.11 -0.08
N SER A 136 -10.70 23.12 -1.31
CA SER A 136 -11.79 22.23 -1.71
C SER A 136 -11.29 20.80 -1.86
N LEU A 137 -11.91 19.86 -1.14
CA LEU A 137 -11.59 18.45 -1.23
C LEU A 137 -12.83 17.58 -1.06
N ARG A 138 -12.77 16.38 -1.63
CA ARG A 138 -13.79 15.34 -1.49
C ARG A 138 -13.27 14.21 -0.62
N ILE A 139 -14.01 13.90 0.44
CA ILE A 139 -13.81 12.72 1.27
C ILE A 139 -14.74 11.63 0.76
N GLN A 140 -14.15 10.50 0.34
CA GLN A 140 -14.89 9.38 -0.23
C GLN A 140 -15.21 8.33 0.83
N SER A 141 -16.22 7.50 0.57
CA SER A 141 -16.44 6.28 1.36
C SER A 141 -15.37 5.23 1.07
N ALA A 142 -15.13 4.32 2.00
CA ALA A 142 -14.23 3.19 1.80
C ALA A 142 -14.74 2.27 0.68
N SER A 143 -16.07 2.05 0.63
CA SER A 143 -16.73 1.28 -0.43
C SER A 143 -16.49 1.82 -1.85
N TYR A 144 -16.24 3.11 -2.02
CA TYR A 144 -15.96 3.73 -3.32
C TYR A 144 -14.76 3.09 -4.03
N TYR A 145 -13.69 2.79 -3.28
CA TYR A 145 -12.43 2.31 -3.84
C TYR A 145 -12.50 0.88 -4.40
N ALA A 146 -13.53 0.10 -4.03
CA ALA A 146 -13.77 -1.23 -4.58
C ALA A 146 -14.38 -1.19 -6.00
N THR A 147 -14.70 -0.01 -6.53
CA THR A 147 -15.35 0.14 -7.83
C THR A 147 -14.47 -0.40 -8.97
N PRO A 148 -15.01 -1.23 -9.90
CA PRO A 148 -14.22 -1.86 -10.97
C PRO A 148 -13.54 -0.90 -11.95
N ASN A 149 -14.04 0.33 -12.08
CA ASN A 149 -13.53 1.35 -13.00
C ASN A 149 -12.23 2.01 -12.51
N HIS A 150 -11.82 1.75 -11.27
CA HIS A 150 -10.53 2.23 -10.78
C HIS A 150 -9.38 1.41 -11.36
N ASN A 151 -8.25 2.09 -11.60
CA ASN A 151 -7.02 1.44 -12.01
C ASN A 151 -6.40 0.64 -10.85
N GLY A 152 -5.38 -0.18 -11.13
CA GLY A 152 -4.77 -1.06 -10.12
C GLY A 152 -4.17 -0.33 -8.90
N ALA A 153 -3.77 0.93 -9.03
CA ALA A 153 -3.21 1.72 -7.94
C ALA A 153 -4.28 2.34 -7.02
N ILE A 154 -5.50 2.53 -7.52
CA ILE A 154 -6.63 3.13 -6.76
C ILE A 154 -7.61 2.06 -6.27
N ARG A 155 -7.81 0.99 -7.06
CA ARG A 155 -8.82 -0.03 -6.79
C ARG A 155 -8.40 -0.90 -5.60
N ASP A 156 -9.09 -0.76 -4.48
CA ASP A 156 -8.81 -1.52 -3.26
C ASP A 156 -10.10 -1.85 -2.50
N ASP A 157 -10.10 -2.99 -1.81
CA ASP A 157 -11.18 -3.31 -0.86
C ASP A 157 -10.80 -2.74 0.51
N GLU A 158 -11.17 -1.48 0.74
CA GLU A 158 -10.88 -0.78 1.99
C GLU A 158 -11.75 -1.27 3.16
N LEU A 159 -12.70 -2.17 2.94
CA LEU A 159 -13.61 -2.70 3.97
C LEU A 159 -13.18 -4.07 4.50
N SER A 160 -12.39 -4.82 3.72
CA SER A 160 -11.94 -6.14 4.09
C SER A 160 -10.45 -6.37 3.78
N LEU A 161 -9.78 -7.11 4.66
CA LEU A 161 -8.38 -7.48 4.46
C LEU A 161 -8.22 -9.00 4.62
N PRO A 162 -8.13 -9.74 3.50
CA PRO A 162 -7.91 -11.18 3.53
C PRO A 162 -6.44 -11.50 3.83
N LEU A 163 -6.22 -12.43 4.75
CA LEU A 163 -4.93 -13.05 5.04
C LEU A 163 -4.97 -14.53 4.69
N SER A 164 -3.82 -15.08 4.31
CA SER A 164 -3.64 -16.50 4.07
C SER A 164 -2.36 -16.96 4.75
N LEU A 165 -2.52 -17.58 5.92
CA LEU A 165 -1.42 -17.89 6.83
C LEU A 165 -1.03 -19.37 6.73
N ALA A 166 0.27 -19.65 6.82
CA ALA A 166 0.79 -20.99 7.02
C ALA A 166 1.13 -21.18 8.50
N LEU A 167 0.30 -21.91 9.24
CA LEU A 167 0.42 -22.05 10.69
C LEU A 167 0.59 -23.52 11.09
N SER A 168 1.30 -23.77 12.19
CA SER A 168 1.30 -25.10 12.80
C SER A 168 -0.08 -25.42 13.38
N ARG A 169 -0.39 -26.71 13.52
CA ARG A 169 -1.64 -27.16 14.15
C ARG A 169 -1.83 -26.55 15.54
N ASP A 170 -0.77 -26.52 16.35
CA ASP A 170 -0.78 -25.95 17.69
C ASP A 170 -1.11 -24.45 17.70
N ALA A 171 -0.66 -23.71 16.68
CA ALA A 171 -0.99 -22.30 16.54
C ALA A 171 -2.46 -22.11 16.13
N ILE A 172 -3.00 -22.96 15.26
CA ILE A 172 -4.41 -22.91 14.84
C ILE A 172 -5.34 -23.23 16.01
N ILE A 173 -5.04 -24.28 16.77
CA ILE A 173 -5.84 -24.72 17.93
C ILE A 173 -6.05 -23.59 18.95
N LYS A 174 -5.04 -22.74 19.15
CA LYS A 174 -5.12 -21.60 20.07
C LYS A 174 -6.05 -20.48 19.59
N GLY A 175 -6.36 -20.43 18.29
CA GLY A 175 -7.12 -19.34 17.66
C GLY A 175 -8.53 -19.70 17.20
N VAL A 176 -8.91 -20.98 17.21
CA VAL A 176 -10.23 -21.43 16.74
C VAL A 176 -11.19 -21.75 17.89
N LEU A 177 -12.49 -21.60 17.67
CA LEU A 177 -13.53 -21.89 18.66
C LEU A 177 -13.74 -23.40 18.89
N ASN A 178 -13.45 -24.23 17.89
CA ASN A 178 -13.61 -25.68 17.93
C ASN A 178 -12.27 -26.39 17.66
N PRO A 179 -11.35 -26.46 18.64
CA PRO A 179 -10.04 -27.10 18.48
C PRO A 179 -10.08 -28.55 17.97
N GLN A 180 -11.12 -29.29 18.33
CA GLN A 180 -11.32 -30.68 17.94
C GLN A 180 -11.58 -30.88 16.44
N ASP A 181 -12.03 -29.84 15.75
CA ASP A 181 -12.31 -29.88 14.31
C ASP A 181 -11.04 -29.62 13.48
N VAL A 182 -9.91 -29.27 14.13
CA VAL A 182 -8.64 -29.03 13.45
C VAL A 182 -8.01 -30.36 13.06
N PRO A 183 -7.90 -30.68 11.75
CA PRO A 183 -7.43 -31.97 11.30
C PRO A 183 -5.99 -32.22 11.72
N ASP A 184 -5.68 -33.48 12.01
CA ASP A 184 -4.31 -33.95 12.01
C ASP A 184 -3.77 -33.89 10.58
N GLY A 185 -2.57 -33.35 10.41
CA GLY A 185 -2.15 -32.94 9.07
C GLY A 185 -0.69 -32.52 8.98
N PRO A 186 -0.28 -31.92 7.84
CA PRO A 186 1.08 -31.47 7.61
C PRO A 186 1.56 -30.46 8.67
N ILE A 187 2.88 -30.34 8.81
CA ILE A 187 3.56 -29.47 9.79
C ILE A 187 3.01 -28.03 9.75
N LEU A 188 2.70 -27.52 8.55
CA LEU A 188 2.02 -26.24 8.35
C LEU A 188 0.73 -26.46 7.58
N GLN A 189 -0.35 -25.86 8.07
CA GLN A 189 -1.68 -25.86 7.46
C GLN A 189 -2.07 -24.43 7.05
N ARG A 190 -2.85 -24.32 5.98
CA ARG A 190 -3.39 -23.04 5.49
C ARG A 190 -4.55 -22.62 6.38
N LEU A 191 -4.51 -21.39 6.88
CA LEU A 191 -5.63 -20.72 7.53
C LEU A 191 -5.92 -19.42 6.79
N ASP A 192 -7.10 -19.32 6.20
CA ASP A 192 -7.58 -18.08 5.58
C ASP A 192 -8.46 -17.31 6.57
N VAL A 193 -8.16 -16.03 6.77
CA VAL A 193 -8.89 -15.14 7.70
C VAL A 193 -9.18 -13.83 7.00
N THR A 194 -10.42 -13.36 7.05
CA THR A 194 -10.78 -12.04 6.53
C THR A 194 -11.13 -11.11 7.68
N TYR A 195 -10.33 -10.05 7.83
CA TYR A 195 -10.65 -8.96 8.73
C TYR A 195 -11.65 -8.03 8.06
N ASN A 196 -12.66 -7.57 8.80
CA ASN A 196 -13.70 -6.68 8.29
C ASN A 196 -13.76 -5.42 9.14
N ALA A 197 -13.94 -4.25 8.51
CA ALA A 197 -14.14 -2.99 9.22
C ALA A 197 -15.46 -2.96 10.02
N GLY A 198 -16.42 -3.83 9.68
CA GLY A 198 -17.74 -3.94 10.32
C GLY A 198 -18.69 -2.77 10.05
N THR A 199 -18.23 -1.75 9.32
CA THR A 199 -18.98 -0.58 8.86
C THR A 199 -18.23 0.02 7.69
N ASP A 200 -18.96 0.69 6.79
CA ASP A 200 -18.37 1.66 5.88
C ASP A 200 -17.90 2.88 6.67
N TYR A 201 -16.92 3.60 6.12
CA TYR A 201 -16.31 4.77 6.76
C TYR A 201 -15.83 5.76 5.69
N TRP A 202 -15.61 7.01 6.08
CA TRP A 202 -15.06 8.01 5.19
C TRP A 202 -13.54 8.04 5.26
N LEU A 203 -12.90 8.20 4.12
CA LEU A 203 -11.46 8.12 3.93
C LEU A 203 -10.97 9.25 3.02
N TYR A 204 -9.99 10.00 3.52
CA TYR A 204 -9.20 10.93 2.72
C TYR A 204 -7.72 10.58 2.85
N CYS A 205 -7.05 10.40 1.70
CA CYS A 205 -5.66 9.95 1.67
C CYS A 205 -4.76 10.96 0.95
N VAL A 206 -3.56 11.10 1.50
CA VAL A 206 -2.41 11.79 0.89
C VAL A 206 -1.20 10.85 0.93
N SER A 207 -0.20 11.09 0.10
CA SER A 207 1.05 10.34 0.13
C SER A 207 2.10 11.08 0.97
N CYS A 208 2.92 10.35 1.70
CA CYS A 208 4.17 10.83 2.30
C CYS A 208 5.37 10.62 1.38
N ALA A 209 5.21 9.93 0.26
CA ALA A 209 6.27 9.68 -0.70
C ALA A 209 6.37 10.82 -1.71
N VAL A 210 7.59 11.30 -1.94
CA VAL A 210 7.92 12.20 -3.04
C VAL A 210 8.47 11.36 -4.19
N GLU A 211 7.58 10.60 -4.84
CA GLU A 211 7.97 9.68 -5.92
C GLU A 211 7.32 10.07 -7.25
N PRO A 212 8.10 10.37 -8.30
CA PRO A 212 7.60 10.72 -9.63
C PRO A 212 6.63 9.70 -10.24
N ARG A 213 6.83 8.42 -9.95
CA ARG A 213 5.99 7.34 -10.47
C ARG A 213 4.52 7.47 -10.06
N LEU A 214 4.23 8.13 -8.93
CA LEU A 214 2.87 8.26 -8.41
C LEU A 214 1.99 9.11 -9.33
N PHE A 215 2.58 9.99 -10.16
CA PHE A 215 1.84 10.65 -11.24
C PHE A 215 1.29 9.64 -12.26
N VAL A 216 2.10 8.65 -12.63
CA VAL A 216 1.70 7.60 -13.57
C VAL A 216 0.68 6.65 -12.91
N ASP A 217 0.96 6.19 -11.69
CA ASP A 217 0.07 5.28 -10.94
C ASP A 217 -1.33 5.87 -10.75
N PHE A 218 -1.41 7.15 -10.36
CA PHE A 218 -2.69 7.83 -10.15
C PHE A 218 -3.26 8.51 -11.41
N GLN A 219 -2.61 8.35 -12.57
CA GLN A 219 -2.99 9.03 -13.83
C GLN A 219 -3.19 10.55 -13.65
N ALA A 220 -2.32 11.14 -12.82
CA ALA A 220 -2.33 12.53 -12.44
C ALA A 220 -1.49 13.37 -13.39
N ASP A 221 -1.94 14.60 -13.63
CA ASP A 221 -1.21 15.64 -14.36
C ASP A 221 -0.69 16.73 -13.42
N SER A 222 -1.02 16.63 -12.13
CA SER A 222 -0.69 17.61 -11.12
C SER A 222 -0.65 17.00 -9.72
N CYS A 223 0.02 17.69 -8.81
CA CYS A 223 -0.06 17.39 -7.40
C CYS A 223 -0.03 18.67 -6.54
N VAL A 224 -0.52 18.55 -5.32
CA VAL A 224 -0.37 19.56 -4.27
C VAL A 224 0.60 19.04 -3.24
N ILE A 225 1.70 19.77 -3.04
CA ILE A 225 2.70 19.50 -2.01
C ILE A 225 2.37 20.37 -0.81
N ILE A 226 1.86 19.76 0.25
CA ILE A 226 1.52 20.40 1.52
C ILE A 226 2.75 20.33 2.43
N LYS A 227 3.37 21.48 2.66
CA LYS A 227 4.64 21.64 3.40
C LYS A 227 4.42 21.72 4.91
N ASP A 228 3.34 22.36 5.34
CA ASP A 228 2.93 22.41 6.75
C ASP A 228 1.81 21.38 7.01
N LYS A 229 2.23 20.16 7.37
CA LYS A 229 1.33 19.03 7.64
C LYS A 229 0.43 19.30 8.84
N ASP A 230 0.98 19.89 9.89
CA ASP A 230 0.26 20.10 11.15
C ASP A 230 -0.86 21.12 10.94
N ARG A 231 -0.58 22.20 10.18
CA ARG A 231 -1.62 23.17 9.82
C ARG A 231 -2.70 22.55 8.94
N PHE A 232 -2.34 21.73 7.97
CA PHE A 232 -3.32 21.04 7.13
C PHE A 232 -4.20 20.08 7.94
N GLN A 233 -3.61 19.27 8.82
CA GLN A 233 -4.33 18.37 9.72
C GLN A 233 -5.30 19.13 10.63
N HIS A 234 -4.85 20.26 11.18
CA HIS A 234 -5.67 21.12 12.01
C HIS A 234 -6.88 21.67 11.24
N LEU A 235 -6.66 22.22 10.04
CA LEU A 235 -7.74 22.74 9.19
C LEU A 235 -8.74 21.65 8.81
N LEU A 236 -8.24 20.48 8.40
CA LEU A 236 -9.10 19.34 8.04
C LEU A 236 -9.93 18.86 9.23
N THR A 237 -9.31 18.74 10.40
CA THR A 237 -10.01 18.35 11.64
C THR A 237 -11.10 19.36 11.99
N LEU A 238 -10.77 20.65 11.96
CA LEU A 238 -11.70 21.73 12.29
C LEU A 238 -12.91 21.75 11.35
N GLN A 239 -12.68 21.69 10.03
CA GLN A 239 -13.77 21.77 9.05
C GLN A 239 -14.59 20.48 8.94
N SER A 240 -13.96 19.33 9.23
CA SER A 240 -14.66 18.04 9.22
C SER A 240 -15.60 17.87 10.43
N ALA A 241 -15.31 18.51 11.58
CA ALA A 241 -16.06 18.32 12.81
C ALA A 241 -17.58 18.59 12.67
N ALA A 242 -17.97 19.61 11.89
CA ALA A 242 -19.37 19.93 11.65
C ALA A 242 -20.06 19.02 10.61
N LYS A 243 -19.28 18.32 9.78
CA LYS A 243 -19.78 17.52 8.65
C LYS A 243 -19.87 16.03 8.95
N PHE A 244 -19.16 15.57 9.98
CA PHE A 244 -19.19 14.17 10.43
C PHE A 244 -19.61 14.07 11.90
N PRO A 245 -20.85 14.46 12.25
CA PRO A 245 -21.37 14.24 13.60
C PRO A 245 -21.39 12.74 13.91
N ASP A 246 -21.20 12.38 15.18
CA ASP A 246 -21.23 10.99 15.65
C ASP A 246 -20.24 10.04 14.95
N THR A 247 -19.06 10.57 14.61
CA THR A 247 -17.94 9.78 14.07
C THR A 247 -16.72 9.83 14.98
N GLY A 248 -15.98 8.72 15.03
CA GLY A 248 -14.62 8.72 15.52
C GLY A 248 -13.66 9.16 14.42
N HIS A 249 -12.91 10.24 14.65
CA HIS A 249 -11.87 10.71 13.74
C HIS A 249 -10.50 10.18 14.16
N ARG A 250 -9.76 9.60 13.21
CA ARG A 250 -8.38 9.14 13.39
C ARG A 250 -7.57 9.46 12.14
N HIS A 251 -6.28 9.71 12.31
CA HIS A 251 -5.38 9.88 11.18
C HIS A 251 -3.98 9.35 11.48
N GLY A 252 -3.25 8.96 10.44
CA GLY A 252 -1.92 8.39 10.58
C GLY A 252 -1.41 7.75 9.30
N LYS A 253 -0.17 7.27 9.34
CA LYS A 253 0.38 6.43 8.26
C LYS A 253 -0.42 5.14 8.14
N ALA A 254 -0.67 4.70 6.91
CA ALA A 254 -1.26 3.40 6.66
C ALA A 254 -0.33 2.29 7.16
N ILE A 255 -0.92 1.25 7.74
CA ILE A 255 -0.22 0.06 8.21
C ILE A 255 -0.28 -0.98 7.09
N TYR A 256 0.86 -1.19 6.43
CA TYR A 256 0.95 -2.17 5.35
C TYR A 256 1.06 -3.59 5.91
N VAL A 257 0.10 -4.44 5.56
CA VAL A 257 0.01 -5.81 6.04
C VAL A 257 0.38 -6.78 4.93
N ASP A 258 1.40 -7.60 5.17
CA ASP A 258 1.70 -8.76 4.33
C ASP A 258 0.67 -9.87 4.65
N PRO A 259 -0.14 -10.33 3.68
CA PRO A 259 -1.18 -11.33 3.91
C PRO A 259 -0.66 -12.68 4.37
N HIS A 260 0.65 -12.95 4.26
CA HIS A 260 1.27 -14.22 4.65
C HIS A 260 2.22 -14.08 5.83
N LEU A 261 2.61 -12.85 6.19
CA LEU A 261 3.48 -12.53 7.31
C LEU A 261 3.02 -11.24 8.03
N PRO A 262 1.79 -11.23 8.56
CA PRO A 262 1.33 -10.06 9.32
C PRO A 262 2.19 -9.87 10.56
N ALA A 263 2.61 -8.63 10.84
CA ALA A 263 3.41 -8.33 12.03
C ALA A 263 2.60 -8.45 13.34
N THR A 264 1.27 -8.40 13.24
CA THR A 264 0.33 -8.50 14.37
C THR A 264 -1.01 -9.07 13.91
N ALA A 265 -1.71 -9.77 14.80
CA ALA A 265 -3.08 -10.23 14.59
C ALA A 265 -4.13 -9.15 14.90
N ASN A 266 -3.74 -8.05 15.55
CA ASN A 266 -4.62 -6.92 15.87
C ASN A 266 -4.62 -5.93 14.71
N ILE A 267 -5.47 -6.18 13.71
CA ILE A 267 -5.56 -5.36 12.50
C ILE A 267 -6.74 -4.40 12.60
N ASP A 268 -6.44 -3.10 12.52
CA ASP A 268 -7.42 -2.04 12.35
C ASP A 268 -7.62 -1.79 10.86
N VAL A 269 -8.62 -2.45 10.26
CA VAL A 269 -8.86 -2.43 8.80
C VAL A 269 -8.88 -1.00 8.23
N PRO A 270 -9.58 0.00 8.82
CA PRO A 270 -9.54 1.37 8.30
C PRO A 270 -8.16 2.01 8.17
N MET A 271 -7.21 1.62 9.03
CA MET A 271 -5.83 2.12 9.01
C MET A 271 -4.86 1.17 8.31
N SER A 272 -5.32 0.00 7.87
CA SER A 272 -4.49 -1.04 7.28
C SER A 272 -4.67 -1.09 5.77
N LYS A 273 -3.60 -1.39 5.05
CA LYS A 273 -3.63 -1.55 3.59
C LYS A 273 -2.86 -2.79 3.19
N HIS A 274 -3.27 -3.45 2.12
CA HIS A 274 -2.51 -4.58 1.59
C HIS A 274 -1.09 -4.14 1.21
N PHE A 275 -0.06 -4.93 1.57
CA PHE A 275 1.33 -4.53 1.35
C PHE A 275 1.68 -4.24 -0.11
N ARG A 276 0.94 -4.78 -1.09
CA ARG A 276 1.11 -4.47 -2.53
C ARG A 276 1.09 -2.97 -2.87
N TYR A 277 0.59 -2.14 -1.95
CA TYR A 277 0.54 -0.68 -2.06
C TYR A 277 1.57 0.06 -1.19
N GLU A 278 2.53 -0.65 -0.58
CA GLU A 278 3.52 -0.08 0.35
C GLU A 278 4.29 1.09 -0.26
N TYR A 279 4.52 1.05 -1.56
CA TYR A 279 5.14 2.13 -2.31
C TYR A 279 4.40 3.47 -2.29
N GLN A 280 3.10 3.48 -2.02
CA GLN A 280 2.30 4.71 -2.02
C GLN A 280 2.56 5.57 -0.78
N SER A 281 3.15 4.99 0.28
CA SER A 281 3.44 5.65 1.57
C SER A 281 2.25 6.50 2.07
N GLU A 282 1.09 5.88 2.15
CA GLU A 282 -0.18 6.56 2.37
C GLU A 282 -0.32 7.08 3.81
N TYR A 283 -0.89 8.27 3.93
CA TYR A 283 -1.37 8.85 5.19
C TYR A 283 -2.88 9.02 5.10
N ARG A 284 -3.59 8.41 6.03
CA ARG A 284 -5.05 8.32 6.06
C ARG A 284 -5.64 9.29 7.05
N PHE A 285 -6.76 9.88 6.68
CA PHE A 285 -7.72 10.55 7.56
C PHE A 285 -9.03 9.77 7.47
N VAL A 286 -9.49 9.25 8.60
CA VAL A 286 -10.59 8.32 8.70
C VAL A 286 -11.65 8.87 9.64
N TRP A 287 -12.90 8.89 9.16
CA TRP A 287 -14.07 9.16 10.00
C TRP A 287 -14.94 7.91 10.01
N ARG A 288 -14.96 7.23 11.17
CA ARG A 288 -15.73 6.00 11.36
C ARG A 288 -17.03 6.30 12.08
N PRO A 289 -18.20 6.00 11.50
CA PRO A 289 -19.49 6.11 12.20
C PRO A 289 -19.50 5.35 13.53
N VAL A 290 -20.10 5.95 14.56
CA VAL A 290 -20.32 5.26 15.85
C VAL A 290 -21.34 4.12 15.69
N LYS A 291 -22.35 4.32 14.83
CA LYS A 291 -23.31 3.28 14.45
C LYS A 291 -22.93 2.73 13.08
N PRO A 292 -22.88 1.40 12.87
CA PRO A 292 -22.53 0.83 11.58
C PRO A 292 -23.41 1.36 10.44
N MET A 293 -22.78 1.76 9.35
CA MET A 293 -23.42 2.25 8.13
C MET A 293 -22.85 1.53 6.92
N ILE A 294 -23.61 1.53 5.83
CA ILE A 294 -23.20 0.98 4.53
C ILE A 294 -23.53 2.01 3.44
N ASN A 295 -22.80 1.96 2.33
CA ASN A 295 -23.02 2.80 1.14
C ASN A 295 -22.99 4.30 1.46
N LEU A 296 -21.96 4.74 2.19
CA LEU A 296 -21.81 6.15 2.53
C LEU A 296 -21.62 6.99 1.26
N LEU A 297 -22.29 8.15 1.23
CA LEU A 297 -22.05 9.15 0.19
C LEU A 297 -20.79 9.95 0.54
N TYR A 298 -20.17 10.52 -0.49
CA TYR A 298 -19.04 11.42 -0.33
C TYR A 298 -19.44 12.71 0.39
N VAL A 299 -18.46 13.34 1.01
CA VAL A 299 -18.61 14.64 1.67
C VAL A 299 -17.56 15.60 1.12
N ASP A 300 -18.02 16.73 0.60
CA ASP A 300 -17.15 17.81 0.16
C ASP A 300 -16.88 18.77 1.32
N LEU A 301 -15.62 19.16 1.48
CA LEU A 301 -15.15 20.13 2.48
C LEU A 301 -14.45 21.30 1.79
N GLU A 302 -14.47 22.45 2.44
CA GLU A 302 -13.65 23.61 2.09
C GLU A 302 -12.78 24.00 3.29
N LEU A 303 -11.46 23.92 3.15
CA LEU A 303 -10.50 24.25 4.20
C LEU A 303 -10.14 25.74 4.26
N GLY A 304 -10.53 26.52 3.24
CA GLY A 304 -9.96 27.82 2.95
C GLY A 304 -8.65 27.70 2.17
N SER A 305 -8.12 28.82 1.68
CA SER A 305 -6.88 28.84 0.89
C SER A 305 -5.72 28.16 1.62
N LEU A 306 -5.01 27.30 0.90
CA LEU A 306 -3.82 26.59 1.35
C LEU A 306 -2.53 27.17 0.75
N GLU A 307 -2.59 28.27 -0.01
CA GLU A 307 -1.44 28.88 -0.70
C GLU A 307 -0.24 29.15 0.22
N ASN A 308 -0.48 29.45 1.49
CA ASN A 308 0.57 29.73 2.47
C ASN A 308 1.27 28.47 3.00
N ILE A 309 0.66 27.28 2.82
CA ILE A 309 1.18 26.01 3.36
C ILE A 309 1.42 24.94 2.29
N ALA A 310 0.99 25.19 1.06
CA ALA A 310 1.01 24.22 -0.01
C ALA A 310 1.44 24.83 -1.34
N GLU A 311 1.95 23.99 -2.23
CA GLU A 311 2.41 24.35 -3.56
C GLU A 311 1.74 23.46 -4.60
N LEU A 312 1.16 24.07 -5.64
CA LEU A 312 0.65 23.36 -6.80
C LEU A 312 1.78 23.07 -7.78
N VAL A 313 1.87 21.82 -8.24
CA VAL A 313 2.72 21.38 -9.34
C VAL A 313 1.85 20.84 -10.46
N VAL A 314 2.11 21.27 -11.69
CA VAL A 314 1.46 20.81 -12.93
C VAL A 314 2.56 20.37 -13.91
N LEU A 315 2.36 19.23 -14.59
CA LEU A 315 3.30 18.66 -15.56
C LEU A 315 3.12 19.18 -16.99
#